data_AF-A0A081SJG5-F1
#
_entry.id   AF-A0A081SJG5-F1
#
_cell.length_a   1.000
_cell.length_b   1.000
_cell.length_c   1.000
_cell.angle_alpha   90.00
_cell.angle_beta   90.00
_cell.angle_gamma   90.00
#
_symmetry.space_group_name_H-M   'P 1'
#
loop_
_entity.id
_entity.type
_entity.pdbx_description
1 polymer ?
#
loop_
_entity_poly.entity_id
_entity_poly.type
_entity_poly.pdbx_seq_one_letter_code
_entity_poly.pdbx_strand_id
1 'polypeptide(L)'
;MTYSIALRSALVLVSLLWLSACATVRIAPPRPMKIVCKTLSTSDFVKLTVAELKKDNFIIELADEENGIVEADRAAVFTGIGYNTLVTGPYAFNAVFKNDTITINFETVRVDGEGKIFMIDTWDEQNASSYDKRHFEPILKALRAACAK
;
A
#
# COMPACT_ATOMS: atom_id res chain seq x y z
N MET A 1 55.63 -7.49 -40.40
CA MET A 1 55.69 -7.24 -38.95
C MET A 1 55.04 -5.88 -38.72
N THR A 2 53.74 -5.64 -38.87
CA THR A 2 52.54 -6.27 -38.29
C THR A 2 52.62 -6.48 -36.78
N TYR A 3 51.57 -6.00 -36.09
CA TYR A 3 51.28 -5.97 -34.64
C TYR A 3 51.70 -4.69 -33.91
N SER A 4 50.75 -3.75 -33.76
CA SER A 4 50.24 -3.34 -32.43
C SER A 4 49.12 -2.28 -32.52
N ILE A 5 48.08 -2.52 -33.32
CA ILE A 5 46.83 -1.73 -33.26
C ILE A 5 45.82 -2.40 -32.30
N ALA A 6 46.10 -3.63 -31.85
CA ALA A 6 45.17 -4.46 -31.10
C ALA A 6 45.02 -4.11 -29.60
N LEU A 7 45.77 -3.14 -29.05
CA LEU A 7 45.75 -2.88 -27.60
C LEU A 7 44.81 -1.76 -27.16
N ARG A 8 44.28 -0.93 -28.06
CA ARG A 8 43.35 0.16 -27.70
C ARG A 8 41.88 -0.24 -27.78
N SER A 9 41.55 -1.30 -28.53
CA SER A 9 40.18 -1.77 -28.71
C SER A 9 39.70 -2.70 -27.59
N ALA A 10 40.60 -3.20 -26.73
CA ALA A 10 40.23 -4.08 -25.63
C ALA A 10 39.72 -3.34 -24.38
N LEU A 11 39.94 -2.02 -24.29
CA LEU A 11 39.59 -1.23 -23.10
C LEU A 11 38.18 -0.61 -23.15
N VAL A 12 37.48 -0.71 -24.29
CA VAL A 12 36.13 -0.15 -24.47
C VAL A 12 35.03 -1.20 -24.17
N LEU A 13 35.37 -2.49 -24.09
CA LEU A 13 34.40 -3.57 -23.93
C LEU A 13 34.13 -3.98 -22.47
N VAL A 14 34.91 -3.50 -21.49
CA VAL A 14 34.74 -3.86 -20.07
C VAL A 14 33.88 -2.84 -19.30
N SER A 15 33.67 -1.64 -19.83
CA SER A 15 32.85 -0.59 -19.19
C SER A 15 31.35 -0.67 -19.49
N LEU A 16 30.91 -1.60 -20.35
CA LEU A 16 29.50 -1.77 -20.75
C LEU A 16 28.73 -2.81 -19.92
N LEU A 17 29.36 -3.42 -18.91
CA LEU A 17 28.72 -4.42 -18.03
C LEU A 17 28.22 -3.86 -16.70
N TRP A 18 28.10 -2.54 -16.57
CA TRP A 18 27.21 -1.93 -15.58
C TRP A 18 25.79 -1.97 -16.14
N LEU A 19 25.30 -3.19 -16.38
CA LEU A 19 23.88 -3.47 -16.48
C LEU A 19 23.28 -3.05 -15.14
N SER A 20 22.76 -1.83 -15.14
CA SER A 20 21.79 -1.34 -14.19
C SER A 20 20.75 -2.41 -13.97
N ALA A 21 20.85 -3.14 -12.87
CA ALA A 21 19.74 -3.88 -12.33
C ALA A 21 18.72 -2.83 -11.86
N CYS A 22 17.93 -2.30 -12.81
CA CYS A 22 16.68 -1.65 -12.47
C CYS A 22 15.81 -2.75 -11.85
N ALA A 23 15.84 -2.85 -10.52
CA ALA A 23 14.82 -3.55 -9.78
C ALA A 23 13.48 -2.97 -10.25
N THR A 24 12.74 -3.73 -11.04
CA THR A 24 11.43 -3.32 -11.53
C THR A 24 10.49 -3.48 -10.35
N VAL A 25 10.05 -2.35 -9.78
CA VAL A 25 9.05 -2.35 -8.73
C VAL A 25 7.77 -2.96 -9.29
N ARG A 26 7.28 -4.03 -8.67
CA ARG A 26 6.01 -4.64 -9.06
C ARG A 26 4.87 -3.90 -8.38
N ILE A 27 4.07 -3.17 -9.15
CA ILE A 27 2.88 -2.47 -8.65
C ILE A 27 1.65 -3.21 -9.18
N ALA A 28 0.86 -3.79 -8.29
CA ALA A 28 -0.43 -4.36 -8.64
C ALA A 28 -1.40 -3.24 -9.07
N PRO A 29 -2.31 -3.48 -10.03
CA PRO A 29 -3.31 -2.48 -10.39
C PRO A 29 -4.19 -2.13 -9.18
N PRO A 30 -4.66 -0.88 -9.01
CA PRO A 30 -5.50 -0.50 -7.88
C PRO A 30 -6.81 -1.29 -7.88
N ARG A 31 -7.22 -1.73 -6.69
CA ARG A 31 -8.44 -2.53 -6.49
C ARG A 31 -9.38 -1.82 -5.50
N PRO A 32 -10.06 -0.76 -5.95
CA PRO A 32 -10.87 0.05 -5.05
C PRO A 32 -12.10 -0.71 -4.57
N MET A 33 -12.34 -0.69 -3.26
CA MET A 33 -13.58 -1.12 -2.64
C MET A 33 -14.55 0.05 -2.58
N LYS A 34 -15.80 -0.16 -2.98
CA LYS A 34 -16.81 0.90 -3.09
C LYS A 34 -18.01 0.62 -2.20
N ILE A 35 -18.46 1.63 -1.47
CA ILE A 35 -19.66 1.60 -0.62
C ILE A 35 -20.56 2.78 -1.01
N VAL A 36 -21.79 2.50 -1.44
CA VAL A 36 -22.79 3.55 -1.69
C VAL A 36 -23.37 4.00 -0.36
N CYS A 37 -23.39 5.31 -0.13
CA CYS A 37 -23.71 5.91 1.16
C CYS A 37 -24.36 7.29 0.96
N LYS A 38 -25.68 7.38 1.18
CA LYS A 38 -26.44 8.64 1.00
C LYS A 38 -26.76 9.36 2.31
N THR A 39 -26.62 8.66 3.44
CA THR A 39 -27.11 9.14 4.74
C THR A 39 -26.01 9.72 5.60
N LEU A 40 -24.74 9.42 5.30
CA LEU A 40 -23.59 9.87 6.07
C LEU A 40 -23.09 11.23 5.55
N SER A 41 -22.80 12.15 6.46
CA SER A 41 -22.13 13.41 6.11
C SER A 41 -20.63 13.19 5.89
N THR A 42 -19.97 14.10 5.17
CA THR A 42 -18.52 14.05 4.94
C THR A 42 -17.70 14.06 6.23
N SER A 43 -18.08 14.92 7.18
CA SER A 43 -17.44 14.99 8.50
C SER A 43 -17.64 13.70 9.30
N ASP A 44 -18.85 13.12 9.30
CA ASP A 44 -19.13 11.88 10.02
C ASP A 44 -18.37 10.69 9.42
N PHE A 45 -18.25 10.65 8.09
CA PHE A 45 -17.42 9.67 7.38
C PHE A 45 -15.97 9.72 7.87
N VAL A 46 -15.36 10.90 7.89
CA VAL A 46 -13.96 11.06 8.30
C VAL A 46 -13.78 10.66 9.76
N LYS A 47 -14.63 11.15 10.65
CA LYS A 47 -14.57 10.83 12.09
C LYS A 47 -14.71 9.34 12.37
N LEU A 48 -15.68 8.69 11.72
CA LEU A 48 -15.89 7.25 11.85
C LEU A 48 -14.70 6.46 11.31
N THR A 49 -14.22 6.79 10.12
CA THR A 49 -13.08 6.10 9.49
C THR A 49 -11.83 6.21 10.35
N VAL A 50 -11.52 7.42 10.84
CA VAL A 50 -10.40 7.66 11.75
C VAL A 50 -10.54 6.87 13.05
N ALA A 51 -11.75 6.81 13.62
CA ALA A 51 -11.99 6.06 14.85
C ALA A 51 -11.78 4.56 14.66
N GLU A 52 -12.21 3.97 13.54
CA GLU A 52 -12.00 2.55 13.24
C GLU A 52 -10.54 2.23 12.92
N LEU A 53 -9.86 3.07 12.12
CA LEU A 53 -8.44 2.93 11.79
C LEU A 53 -7.56 2.91 13.05
N LYS A 54 -7.83 3.78 14.01
CA LYS A 54 -7.10 3.83 15.28
C LYS A 54 -7.22 2.56 16.11
N LYS A 55 -8.34 1.82 16.03
CA LYS A 55 -8.51 0.55 16.75
C LYS A 55 -7.55 -0.53 16.26
N ASP A 56 -7.09 -0.44 15.01
CA ASP A 56 -6.14 -1.38 14.42
C ASP A 56 -4.70 -0.83 14.34
N ASN A 57 -4.43 0.28 15.06
CA ASN A 57 -3.12 0.92 15.16
C ASN A 57 -2.61 1.55 13.85
N PHE A 58 -3.51 2.03 12.99
CA PHE A 58 -3.13 2.93 11.91
C PHE A 58 -2.78 4.32 12.46
N ILE A 59 -1.73 4.90 11.91
CA ILE A 59 -1.32 6.29 12.09
C ILE A 59 -2.01 7.08 10.99
N ILE A 60 -2.80 8.09 11.38
CA ILE A 60 -3.50 8.94 10.44
C ILE A 60 -2.51 9.96 9.86
N GLU A 61 -2.35 9.97 8.55
CA GLU A 61 -1.51 10.92 7.83
C GLU A 61 -2.32 12.15 7.40
N LEU A 62 -3.54 11.92 6.91
CA LEU A 62 -4.47 12.96 6.49
C LEU A 62 -5.90 12.61 6.95
N ALA A 63 -6.60 13.61 7.48
CA ALA A 63 -8.03 13.54 7.75
C ALA A 63 -8.65 14.90 7.39
N ASP A 64 -9.22 14.97 6.20
CA ASP A 64 -9.82 16.17 5.64
C ASP A 64 -11.35 16.03 5.66
N GLU A 65 -11.98 16.66 6.65
CA GLU A 65 -13.44 16.64 6.82
C GLU A 65 -14.19 17.43 5.73
N GLU A 66 -13.54 18.39 5.07
CA GLU A 66 -14.17 19.20 4.01
C GLU A 66 -14.22 18.43 2.70
N ASN A 67 -13.09 17.80 2.33
CA ASN A 67 -12.96 17.05 1.08
C ASN A 67 -13.32 15.56 1.22
N GLY A 68 -13.53 15.07 2.45
CA GLY A 68 -13.89 13.68 2.72
C GLY A 68 -12.76 12.72 2.42
N ILE A 69 -11.55 13.06 2.83
CA ILE A 69 -10.34 12.27 2.54
C ILE A 69 -9.75 11.76 3.86
N VAL A 70 -9.39 10.48 3.87
CA VAL A 70 -8.64 9.86 4.97
C VAL A 70 -7.49 9.06 4.40
N GLU A 71 -6.28 9.36 4.85
CA GLU A 71 -5.06 8.63 4.51
C GLU A 71 -4.39 8.18 5.81
N ALA A 72 -4.00 6.92 5.87
CA ALA A 72 -3.43 6.35 7.07
C ALA A 72 -2.52 5.16 6.76
N ASP A 73 -1.46 5.05 7.55
CA ASP A 73 -0.43 4.03 7.39
C ASP A 73 -0.29 3.21 8.66
N ARG A 74 0.08 1.94 8.49
CA ARG A 74 0.39 1.03 9.60
C ARG A 74 1.74 0.39 9.33
N ALA A 75 2.68 0.62 10.25
CA ALA A 75 4.03 0.08 10.15
C ALA A 75 4.04 -1.46 10.11
N ALA A 76 5.12 -2.02 9.58
CA ALA A 76 5.33 -3.46 9.62
C ALA A 76 5.39 -3.97 11.06
N VAL A 77 4.80 -5.15 11.28
CA VAL A 77 4.89 -5.88 12.54
C VAL A 77 5.63 -7.18 12.29
N PHE A 78 6.63 -7.44 13.12
CA PHE A 78 7.41 -8.66 13.14
C PHE A 78 6.83 -9.59 14.21
N THR A 79 6.38 -10.77 13.81
CA THR A 79 5.80 -11.77 14.72
C THR A 79 6.60 -13.07 14.66
N GLY A 80 7.05 -13.57 15.81
CA GLY A 80 7.88 -14.78 15.91
C GLY A 80 9.29 -14.52 16.43
N ILE A 81 10.07 -15.59 16.60
CA ILE A 81 11.46 -15.55 17.06
C ILE A 81 12.31 -16.38 16.10
N GLY A 82 13.47 -15.86 15.67
CA GLY A 82 14.44 -16.55 14.83
C GLY A 82 13.96 -16.71 13.38
N TYR A 83 14.24 -17.87 12.77
CA TYR A 83 13.96 -18.14 11.35
C TYR A 83 12.47 -18.16 10.96
N ASN A 84 11.56 -18.17 11.94
CA ASN A 84 10.11 -18.18 11.73
C ASN A 84 9.45 -16.81 11.92
N THR A 85 10.21 -15.72 11.71
CA THR A 85 9.67 -14.36 11.86
C THR A 85 8.79 -14.02 10.66
N LEU A 86 7.50 -13.83 10.89
CA LEU A 86 6.53 -13.36 9.90
C LEU A 86 6.49 -11.82 9.92
N VAL A 87 6.63 -11.22 8.74
CA VAL A 87 6.54 -9.77 8.54
C VAL A 87 5.18 -9.43 7.92
N THR A 88 4.30 -8.81 8.70
CA THR A 88 3.01 -8.29 8.23
C THR A 88 3.10 -6.80 7.97
N GLY A 89 2.52 -6.31 6.87
CA GLY A 89 2.64 -4.91 6.46
C GLY A 89 4.02 -4.53 5.86
N PRO A 90 4.34 -3.23 5.79
CA PRO A 90 3.47 -2.10 6.14
C PRO A 90 2.21 -2.00 5.27
N TYR A 91 1.15 -1.41 5.82
CA TYR A 91 -0.14 -1.21 5.15
C TYR A 91 -0.39 0.27 4.92
N ALA A 92 -0.97 0.59 3.77
CA ALA A 92 -1.48 1.92 3.45
C ALA A 92 -2.99 1.84 3.21
N PHE A 93 -3.72 2.80 3.75
CA PHE A 93 -5.17 2.92 3.64
C PHE A 93 -5.51 4.32 3.15
N ASN A 94 -6.25 4.40 2.04
CA ASN A 94 -6.77 5.65 1.49
C ASN A 94 -8.27 5.52 1.30
N ALA A 95 -9.04 6.47 1.81
CA ALA A 95 -10.49 6.52 1.60
C ALA A 95 -10.94 7.92 1.21
N VAL A 96 -11.84 7.97 0.22
CA VAL A 96 -12.44 9.21 -0.28
C VAL A 96 -13.94 9.07 -0.33
N PHE A 97 -14.67 10.03 0.22
CA PHE A 97 -16.12 10.11 0.11
C PHE A 97 -16.55 11.22 -0.84
N LYS A 98 -17.14 10.83 -1.97
CA LYS A 98 -17.58 11.76 -3.02
C LYS A 98 -18.82 11.23 -3.73
N ASN A 99 -19.77 12.12 -4.01
CA ASN A 99 -21.00 11.79 -4.76
C ASN A 99 -21.72 10.55 -4.19
N ASP A 100 -22.00 10.56 -2.89
CA ASP A 100 -22.66 9.45 -2.17
C ASP A 100 -21.92 8.09 -2.29
N THR A 101 -20.62 8.10 -2.59
CA THR A 101 -19.82 6.90 -2.74
C THR A 101 -18.52 7.02 -1.97
N ILE A 102 -18.31 6.10 -1.04
CA ILE A 102 -17.03 5.93 -0.34
C ILE A 102 -16.19 4.98 -1.20
N THR A 103 -15.01 5.43 -1.61
CA THR A 103 -14.01 4.65 -2.33
C THR A 103 -12.82 4.41 -1.42
N ILE A 104 -12.39 3.16 -1.29
CA ILE A 104 -11.33 2.76 -0.36
C ILE A 104 -10.28 1.96 -1.13
N ASN A 105 -9.02 2.35 -0.99
CA ASN A 105 -7.86 1.61 -1.45
C ASN A 105 -7.10 1.10 -0.23
N PHE A 106 -6.79 -0.20 -0.25
CA PHE A 106 -5.99 -0.85 0.78
C PHE A 106 -4.81 -1.55 0.14
N GLU A 107 -3.62 -1.27 0.63
CA GLU A 107 -2.38 -1.69 0.00
C GLU A 107 -1.39 -2.24 1.04
N THR A 108 -0.55 -3.17 0.60
CA THR A 108 0.63 -3.59 1.35
C THR A 108 1.86 -3.21 0.55
N VAL A 109 2.70 -2.37 1.16
CA VAL A 109 3.96 -1.93 0.57
C VAL A 109 5.06 -2.85 1.10
N ARG A 110 5.80 -3.52 0.22
CA ARG A 110 6.93 -4.38 0.61
C ARG A 110 8.24 -3.70 0.27
N VAL A 111 9.10 -3.62 1.29
CA VAL A 111 10.42 -3.02 1.21
C VAL A 111 11.51 -4.07 1.35
N ASP A 112 12.61 -3.91 0.64
CA ASP A 112 13.77 -4.80 0.73
C ASP A 112 14.61 -4.53 1.98
N GLY A 113 15.74 -5.24 2.13
CA GLY A 113 16.66 -5.05 3.26
C GLY A 113 17.34 -3.68 3.32
N GLU A 114 17.25 -2.88 2.25
CA GLU A 114 17.74 -1.50 2.18
C GLU A 114 16.62 -0.47 2.40
N GLY A 115 15.39 -0.91 2.65
CA GLY A 115 14.21 -0.06 2.82
C GLY A 115 13.60 0.45 1.51
N LYS A 116 14.02 -0.08 0.35
CA LYS A 116 13.45 0.31 -0.95
C LYS A 116 12.19 -0.49 -1.25
N ILE A 117 11.15 0.19 -1.72
CA ILE A 117 9.91 -0.45 -2.17
C ILE A 117 10.23 -1.32 -3.39
N PHE A 118 9.92 -2.61 -3.31
CA PHE A 118 10.06 -3.53 -4.45
C PHE A 118 8.71 -4.13 -4.89
N MET A 119 7.68 -4.07 -4.06
CA MET A 119 6.35 -4.56 -4.39
C MET A 119 5.25 -3.75 -3.69
N ILE A 120 4.17 -3.46 -4.39
CA ILE A 120 2.93 -2.90 -3.85
C ILE A 120 1.80 -3.84 -4.24
N ASP A 121 1.21 -4.49 -3.25
CA ASP A 121 0.02 -5.32 -3.42
C ASP A 121 -1.23 -4.52 -3.06
N THR A 122 -2.26 -4.64 -3.88
CA THR A 122 -3.55 -3.98 -3.70
C THR A 122 -4.61 -5.02 -3.40
N TRP A 123 -5.49 -4.72 -2.45
CA TRP A 123 -6.41 -5.69 -1.87
C TRP A 123 -7.87 -5.28 -2.00
N ASP A 124 -8.72 -6.27 -2.24
CA ASP A 124 -10.16 -6.17 -2.12
C ASP A 124 -10.71 -7.34 -1.27
N GLU A 125 -12.02 -7.33 -1.05
CA GLU A 125 -12.70 -8.35 -0.25
C GLU A 125 -12.62 -9.77 -0.82
N GLN A 126 -12.25 -9.94 -2.09
CA GLN A 126 -12.20 -11.24 -2.76
C GLN A 126 -10.78 -11.82 -2.77
N ASN A 127 -9.76 -11.00 -2.95
CA ASN A 127 -8.37 -11.46 -3.15
C ASN A 127 -7.45 -11.29 -1.94
N ALA A 128 -7.87 -10.58 -0.90
CA ALA A 128 -7.06 -10.44 0.30
C ALA A 128 -6.89 -11.77 1.03
N SER A 129 -5.69 -11.99 1.59
CA SER A 129 -5.47 -13.09 2.52
C SER A 129 -6.30 -12.87 3.80
N SER A 130 -6.54 -13.93 4.58
CA SER A 130 -7.21 -13.77 5.89
C SER A 130 -6.43 -12.84 6.85
N TYR A 131 -5.10 -12.78 6.70
CA TYR A 131 -4.25 -11.88 7.47
C TYR A 131 -4.42 -10.43 7.06
N ASP A 132 -4.59 -10.12 5.78
CA ASP A 132 -4.76 -8.74 5.31
C ASP A 132 -6.20 -8.28 5.51
N LYS A 133 -7.19 -9.16 5.30
CA LYS A 133 -8.63 -8.88 5.53
C LYS A 133 -8.90 -8.36 6.92
N ARG A 134 -8.24 -8.91 7.95
CA ARG A 134 -8.48 -8.51 9.34
C ARG A 134 -8.26 -7.02 9.60
N HIS A 135 -7.47 -6.35 8.76
CA HIS A 135 -7.07 -4.96 8.94
C HIS A 135 -8.07 -3.98 8.32
N PHE A 136 -8.72 -4.34 7.21
CA PHE A 136 -9.69 -3.47 6.55
C PHE A 136 -11.15 -3.89 6.71
N GLU A 137 -11.44 -5.18 6.91
CA GLU A 137 -12.81 -5.70 6.99
C GLU A 137 -13.64 -5.07 8.13
N PRO A 138 -13.10 -4.87 9.36
CA PRO A 138 -13.85 -4.18 10.42
C PRO A 138 -14.22 -2.74 10.05
N ILE A 139 -13.33 -2.03 9.34
CA ILE A 139 -13.54 -0.65 8.89
C ILE A 139 -14.67 -0.63 7.85
N LEU A 140 -14.61 -1.51 6.84
CA LEU A 140 -15.69 -1.64 5.84
C LEU A 140 -17.03 -1.96 6.49
N LYS A 141 -17.05 -2.85 7.47
CA LYS A 141 -18.27 -3.23 8.19
C LYS A 141 -18.87 -2.05 8.95
N ALA A 142 -18.05 -1.28 9.65
CA ALA A 142 -18.49 -0.09 10.37
C ALA A 142 -19.06 0.98 9.42
N LEU A 143 -18.38 1.24 8.31
CA LEU A 143 -18.84 2.17 7.28
C LEU A 143 -20.18 1.73 6.67
N ARG A 144 -20.31 0.47 6.27
CA ARG A 144 -21.58 -0.07 5.75
C ARG A 144 -22.72 0.03 6.77
N ALA A 145 -22.42 -0.26 8.05
CA ALA A 145 -23.41 -0.13 9.11
C ALA A 145 -23.84 1.32 9.33
N ALA A 146 -22.94 2.29 9.17
CA ALA A 146 -23.28 3.71 9.22
C ALA A 146 -24.11 4.16 8.02
N CYS A 147 -23.80 3.68 6.82
CA CYS A 147 -24.53 3.99 5.59
C CYS A 147 -25.91 3.33 5.48
N ALA A 148 -26.21 2.34 6.33
CA ALA A 148 -27.49 1.64 6.37
C ALA A 148 -28.51 2.28 7.33
N LYS A 149 -28.10 3.29 8.10
CA LYS A 149 -28.97 4.11 8.95
C LYS A 149 -29.59 5.23 8.13
#